data_AF-A0A327SB63-F1
#
_entry.id   AF-A0A327SB63-F1
#
_cell.length_a   1.000
_cell.length_b   1.000
_cell.length_c   1.000
_cell.angle_alpha   90.00
_cell.angle_beta   90.00
_cell.angle_gamma   90.00
#
_symmetry.space_group_name_H-M   'P 1'
#
loop_
_entity.id
_entity.type
_entity.pdbx_description
1 polymer ?
#
loop_
_entity_poly.entity_id
_entity_poly.type
_entity_poly.pdbx_seq_one_letter_code
_entity_poly.pdbx_strand_id
1 'polypeptide(L)'
;MAVIDAIANSIAIGMKPADPETKIIVTIPAHNEEKVIVTCLESLFNQYSVFNQNLVARLKATFVPEEWDFAPNHADNSGPSLAVRADVYEAVGGMRPLGFCEDIAFYDSIIYGGFKVRHCPETIVTTSSRQDPRAPWGFGAELKTWNDESSIIFEVEGLKALLERLKIYNLVEALYLTKTQKFLERASFKSGLDKDQLTDYFLKYPTFNAMNLKIEKDLDELASWRERFPKQNVCLAVQDLEDFLTN
;
A
#
# COMPACT_ATOMS: atom_id res chain seq x y z
N MET A 1 -30.83 -22.75 4.83
CA MET A 1 -29.73 -22.46 5.80
C MET A 1 -28.73 -23.61 5.88
N ALA A 2 -29.12 -24.88 6.02
CA ALA A 2 -28.18 -26.02 6.04
C ALA A 2 -27.53 -26.42 4.69
N VAL A 3 -27.94 -25.83 3.56
CA VAL A 3 -27.49 -26.22 2.21
C VAL A 3 -26.22 -25.48 1.77
N ILE A 4 -26.05 -24.22 2.20
CA ILE A 4 -24.91 -23.37 1.79
C ILE A 4 -23.63 -23.80 2.52
N ASP A 5 -23.71 -24.04 3.84
CA ASP A 5 -22.58 -24.51 4.65
C ASP A 5 -22.09 -25.90 4.18
N ALA A 6 -22.99 -26.76 3.71
CA ALA A 6 -22.64 -28.07 3.18
C ALA A 6 -21.89 -28.00 1.85
N ILE A 7 -22.25 -27.06 0.96
CA ILE A 7 -21.56 -26.84 -0.32
C ILE A 7 -20.17 -26.23 -0.08
N ALA A 8 -20.07 -25.20 0.78
CA ALA A 8 -18.81 -24.58 1.14
C ALA A 8 -17.83 -25.59 1.77
N ASN A 9 -18.31 -26.43 2.70
CA ASN A 9 -17.51 -27.50 3.30
C ASN A 9 -17.12 -28.58 2.28
N SER A 10 -18.02 -28.98 1.37
CA SER A 10 -17.72 -30.00 0.34
C SER A 10 -16.65 -29.53 -0.66
N ILE A 11 -16.60 -28.23 -0.96
CA ILE A 11 -15.58 -27.64 -1.84
C ILE A 11 -14.25 -27.48 -1.09
N ALA A 12 -14.29 -27.04 0.17
CA ALA A 12 -13.11 -26.89 1.02
C ALA A 12 -12.35 -28.21 1.28
N ILE A 13 -13.04 -29.36 1.30
CA ILE A 13 -12.40 -30.69 1.47
C ILE A 13 -11.39 -31.01 0.34
N GLY A 14 -11.60 -30.48 -0.87
CA GLY A 14 -10.69 -30.64 -2.00
C GLY A 14 -9.52 -29.64 -2.02
N MET A 15 -9.62 -28.56 -1.26
CA MET A 15 -8.63 -27.48 -1.21
C MET A 15 -7.81 -27.61 0.09
N LYS A 16 -6.79 -28.49 0.07
CA LYS A 16 -5.88 -28.60 1.22
C LYS A 16 -5.09 -27.29 1.36
N PRO A 17 -5.20 -26.55 2.48
CA PRO A 17 -4.37 -25.39 2.71
C PRO A 17 -2.91 -25.82 2.79
N ALA A 18 -2.01 -25.04 2.20
CA ALA A 18 -0.57 -25.31 2.24
C ALA A 18 -0.01 -25.20 3.67
N ASP A 19 -0.67 -24.42 4.54
CA ASP A 19 -0.38 -24.31 5.96
C ASP A 19 -1.60 -24.80 6.80
N PRO A 20 -1.45 -25.87 7.59
CA PRO A 20 -2.52 -26.40 8.44
C PRO A 20 -2.98 -25.46 9.57
N GLU A 21 -2.22 -24.41 9.91
CA GLU A 21 -2.61 -23.40 10.92
C GLU A 21 -3.58 -22.34 10.35
N THR A 22 -3.71 -22.23 9.02
CA THR A 22 -4.59 -21.25 8.40
C THR A 22 -6.07 -21.61 8.65
N LYS A 23 -6.75 -20.77 9.42
CA LYS A 23 -8.21 -20.83 9.61
C LYS A 23 -8.88 -19.71 8.82
N ILE A 24 -9.35 -20.00 7.60
CA ILE A 24 -10.15 -19.06 6.81
C ILE A 24 -11.61 -19.21 7.23
N ILE A 25 -12.20 -18.15 7.79
CA ILE A 25 -13.66 -18.05 8.00
C ILE A 25 -14.23 -17.21 6.87
N VAL A 26 -14.85 -17.88 5.88
CA VAL A 26 -15.53 -17.20 4.78
C VAL A 26 -16.96 -16.89 5.21
N THR A 27 -17.26 -15.62 5.49
CA THR A 27 -18.65 -15.18 5.73
C THR A 27 -19.21 -14.61 4.43
N ILE A 28 -20.14 -15.33 3.81
CA ILE A 28 -20.75 -14.95 2.54
C ILE A 28 -22.09 -14.26 2.82
N PRO A 29 -22.29 -12.98 2.46
CA PRO A 29 -23.62 -12.38 2.55
C PRO A 29 -24.58 -13.13 1.60
N ALA A 30 -25.64 -13.70 2.16
CA ALA A 30 -26.56 -14.62 1.49
C ALA A 30 -27.58 -13.92 0.58
N HIS A 31 -27.15 -12.98 -0.26
CA HIS A 31 -28.01 -12.40 -1.29
C HIS A 31 -27.39 -12.57 -2.68
N ASN A 32 -27.78 -13.65 -3.37
CA ASN A 32 -27.63 -13.86 -4.83
C ASN A 32 -26.20 -14.06 -5.39
N GLU A 33 -25.18 -14.19 -4.54
CA GLU A 33 -23.76 -14.29 -4.96
C GLU A 33 -23.24 -15.75 -5.00
N GLU A 34 -24.12 -16.75 -4.90
CA GLU A 34 -23.73 -18.17 -4.83
C GLU A 34 -22.88 -18.66 -6.02
N LYS A 35 -23.11 -18.09 -7.22
CA LYS A 35 -22.38 -18.47 -8.44
C LYS A 35 -20.94 -17.96 -8.49
N VAL A 36 -20.61 -16.92 -7.73
CA VAL A 36 -19.25 -16.32 -7.73
C VAL A 36 -18.36 -16.88 -6.63
N ILE A 37 -18.89 -17.70 -5.72
CA ILE A 37 -18.15 -18.28 -4.58
C ILE A 37 -16.92 -19.06 -5.06
N VAL A 38 -17.08 -19.92 -6.08
CA VAL A 38 -15.96 -20.74 -6.60
C VAL A 38 -14.87 -19.85 -7.18
N THR A 39 -15.24 -18.87 -8.01
CA THR A 39 -14.29 -17.91 -8.59
C THR A 39 -13.61 -17.06 -7.51
N CYS A 40 -14.31 -16.66 -6.45
CA CYS A 40 -13.73 -15.95 -5.32
C CYS A 40 -12.73 -16.83 -4.54
N LEU A 41 -13.05 -18.11 -4.30
CA LEU A 41 -12.16 -19.06 -3.62
C LEU A 41 -10.93 -19.39 -4.48
N GLU A 42 -11.09 -19.57 -5.79
CA GLU A 42 -9.97 -19.73 -6.73
C GLU A 42 -9.12 -18.46 -6.81
N SER A 43 -9.73 -17.27 -6.81
CA SER A 43 -9.01 -16.00 -6.76
C SER A 43 -8.22 -15.86 -5.46
N LEU A 44 -8.81 -16.22 -4.31
CA LEU A 44 -8.13 -16.25 -3.01
C LEU A 44 -6.98 -17.26 -2.99
N PHE A 45 -7.18 -18.44 -3.57
CA PHE A 45 -6.15 -19.47 -3.68
C PHE A 45 -5.00 -19.06 -4.60
N ASN A 46 -5.29 -18.33 -5.68
CA ASN A 46 -4.27 -17.76 -6.57
C ASN A 46 -3.59 -16.53 -5.92
N GLN A 47 -4.31 -15.75 -5.11
CA GLN A 47 -3.74 -14.67 -4.28
C GLN A 47 -2.80 -15.20 -3.19
N TYR A 48 -2.88 -16.48 -2.81
CA TYR A 48 -1.90 -17.10 -1.91
C TYR A 48 -0.47 -17.13 -2.49
N SER A 49 -0.30 -16.92 -3.81
CA SER A 49 1.01 -16.65 -4.41
C SER A 49 1.49 -15.20 -4.19
N VAL A 50 0.57 -14.27 -3.90
CA VAL A 50 0.83 -12.86 -3.55
C VAL A 50 1.15 -12.71 -2.05
N PHE A 51 0.81 -13.72 -1.23
CA PHE A 51 1.14 -13.77 0.19
C PHE A 51 2.63 -13.78 0.50
N ASN A 52 3.50 -13.96 -0.51
CA ASN A 52 4.91 -14.17 -0.27
C ASN A 52 5.73 -12.88 -0.15
N GLN A 53 5.48 -11.77 -0.87
CA GLN A 53 6.46 -10.67 -0.83
C GLN A 53 5.83 -9.28 -1.04
N ASN A 54 5.53 -8.57 0.05
CA ASN A 54 5.41 -7.12 0.00
C ASN A 54 6.83 -6.50 -0.12
N LEU A 55 7.42 -6.69 -1.30
CA LEU A 55 8.83 -6.42 -1.63
C LEU A 55 9.24 -4.99 -1.28
N VAL A 56 8.36 -4.03 -1.53
CA VAL A 56 8.59 -2.62 -1.21
C VAL A 56 8.63 -2.40 0.30
N ALA A 57 7.70 -2.98 1.06
CA ALA A 57 7.70 -2.89 2.52
C ALA A 57 8.96 -3.54 3.12
N ARG A 58 9.37 -4.71 2.61
CA ARG A 58 10.62 -5.38 2.99
C ARG A 58 11.85 -4.54 2.70
N LEU A 59 11.96 -4.00 1.48
CA LEU A 59 13.05 -3.11 1.10
C LEU A 59 13.10 -1.88 2.01
N LYS A 60 11.94 -1.24 2.27
CA LYS A 60 11.85 -0.08 3.17
C LYS A 60 12.35 -0.44 4.56
N ALA A 61 11.94 -1.57 5.13
CA ALA A 61 12.35 -2.02 6.46
C ALA A 61 13.87 -2.22 6.58
N THR A 62 14.57 -2.55 5.49
CA THR A 62 16.04 -2.68 5.47
C THR A 62 16.76 -1.32 5.56
N PHE A 63 16.16 -0.25 5.03
CA PHE A 63 16.80 1.07 4.95
C PHE A 63 16.31 2.06 6.00
N VAL A 64 15.03 2.02 6.35
CA VAL A 64 14.32 2.97 7.22
C VAL A 64 13.38 2.17 8.14
N PRO A 65 13.91 1.45 9.14
CA PRO A 65 13.10 0.63 10.03
C PRO A 65 12.21 1.52 10.92
N GLU A 66 10.92 1.23 10.95
CA GLU A 66 9.97 1.89 11.85
C GLU A 66 9.67 0.99 13.05
N GLU A 67 9.86 1.48 14.27
CA GLU A 67 9.68 0.70 15.50
C GLU A 67 8.25 0.15 15.67
N TRP A 68 7.26 0.87 15.14
CA TRP A 68 5.84 0.53 15.24
C TRP A 68 5.30 -0.18 14.02
N ASP A 69 6.02 -0.21 12.90
CA ASP A 69 5.62 -0.90 11.66
C ASP A 69 6.66 -1.93 11.24
N PHE A 70 6.93 -2.85 12.16
CA PHE A 70 7.94 -3.88 12.00
C PHE A 70 7.46 -5.02 11.08
N ALA A 71 8.43 -5.68 10.45
CA ALA A 71 8.17 -6.87 9.63
C ALA A 71 7.68 -8.06 10.50
N PRO A 72 6.75 -8.89 10.00
CA PRO A 72 6.13 -8.83 8.68
C PRO A 72 5.10 -7.69 8.57
N ASN A 73 5.14 -6.93 7.47
CA ASN A 73 4.22 -5.83 7.17
C ASN A 73 3.94 -5.75 5.66
N HIS A 74 2.98 -4.89 5.27
CA HIS A 74 2.62 -4.63 3.88
C HIS A 74 2.67 -3.13 3.56
N ALA A 75 2.60 -2.79 2.27
CA ALA A 75 2.55 -1.39 1.79
C ALA A 75 1.12 -0.92 1.45
N ASP A 76 0.12 -1.78 1.59
CA ASP A 76 -1.28 -1.45 1.23
C ASP A 76 -1.98 -0.57 2.26
N ASN A 77 -2.66 0.48 1.79
CA ASN A 77 -3.41 1.44 2.61
C ASN A 77 -4.94 1.39 2.36
N SER A 78 -5.45 0.24 1.91
CA SER A 78 -6.84 0.13 1.44
C SER A 78 -7.88 0.33 2.56
N GLY A 79 -8.92 1.09 2.26
CA GLY A 79 -9.99 1.43 3.20
C GLY A 79 -10.70 0.26 3.90
N PRO A 80 -10.95 -0.90 3.24
CA PRO A 80 -11.63 -2.02 3.88
C PRO A 80 -10.89 -2.63 5.07
N SER A 81 -9.58 -2.38 5.22
CA SER A 81 -8.73 -2.94 6.28
C SER A 81 -8.29 -1.91 7.33
N LEU A 82 -8.93 -0.73 7.38
CA LEU A 82 -8.49 0.37 8.25
C LEU A 82 -9.21 0.39 9.60
N ALA A 83 -8.42 0.43 10.68
CA ALA A 83 -8.91 0.68 12.05
C ALA A 83 -8.18 1.88 12.66
N VAL A 84 -8.91 2.73 13.36
CA VAL A 84 -8.37 3.96 13.96
C VAL A 84 -8.94 4.17 15.36
N ARG A 85 -8.10 4.67 16.27
CA ARG A 85 -8.53 5.03 17.62
C ARG A 85 -9.41 6.28 17.55
N ALA A 86 -10.48 6.33 18.35
CA ALA A 86 -11.49 7.40 18.26
C ALA A 86 -10.90 8.81 18.47
N ASP A 87 -9.99 8.97 19.43
CA ASP A 87 -9.26 10.21 19.66
C ASP A 87 -8.37 10.63 18.48
N VAL A 88 -7.78 9.67 17.76
CA VAL A 88 -7.01 9.95 16.54
C VAL A 88 -7.94 10.39 15.41
N TYR A 89 -9.07 9.69 15.23
CA TYR A 89 -10.09 10.07 14.25
C TYR A 89 -10.56 11.52 14.47
N GLU A 90 -10.90 11.87 15.71
CA GLU A 90 -11.30 13.23 16.08
C GLU A 90 -10.16 14.24 15.86
N ALA A 91 -8.92 13.91 16.27
CA ALA A 91 -7.77 14.81 16.15
C ALA A 91 -7.43 15.18 14.70
N VAL A 92 -7.64 14.26 13.75
CA VAL A 92 -7.38 14.53 12.32
C VAL A 92 -8.59 15.09 11.57
N GLY A 93 -9.72 15.30 12.27
CA GLY A 93 -10.95 15.84 11.69
C GLY A 93 -11.82 14.81 10.96
N GLY A 94 -11.60 13.52 11.23
CA GLY A 94 -12.32 12.40 10.64
C GLY A 94 -12.02 12.15 9.16
N MET A 95 -12.81 11.26 8.57
CA MET A 95 -12.70 10.93 7.14
C MET A 95 -13.51 11.94 6.32
N ARG A 96 -12.85 12.62 5.38
CA ARG A 96 -13.51 13.60 4.51
C ARG A 96 -14.38 12.85 3.48
N PRO A 97 -15.59 13.35 3.17
CA PRO A 97 -16.45 12.73 2.16
C PRO A 97 -15.99 13.06 0.75
N LEU A 98 -14.82 12.54 0.35
CA LEU A 98 -14.31 12.67 -1.01
C LEU A 98 -15.06 11.69 -1.94
N GLY A 99 -15.19 12.06 -3.21
CA GLY A 99 -15.81 11.17 -4.21
C GLY A 99 -14.90 10.00 -4.64
N PHE A 100 -13.62 10.03 -4.25
CA PHE A 100 -12.61 9.03 -4.55
C PHE A 100 -11.41 9.17 -3.60
N CYS A 101 -10.77 8.04 -3.27
CA CYS A 101 -9.58 7.97 -2.41
C CYS A 101 -9.75 8.68 -1.05
N GLU A 102 -10.96 8.63 -0.47
CA GLU A 102 -11.24 9.13 0.87
C GLU A 102 -10.43 8.40 1.95
N ASP A 103 -10.18 7.12 1.74
CA ASP A 103 -9.37 6.25 2.59
C ASP A 103 -7.89 6.64 2.55
N ILE A 104 -7.32 6.84 1.36
CA ILE A 104 -5.95 7.33 1.17
C ILE A 104 -5.80 8.72 1.78
N ALA A 105 -6.74 9.63 1.50
CA ALA A 105 -6.70 10.98 2.07
C ALA A 105 -6.80 10.97 3.61
N PHE A 106 -7.54 10.02 4.17
CA PHE A 106 -7.66 9.83 5.61
C PHE A 106 -6.37 9.23 6.22
N TYR A 107 -5.77 8.23 5.58
CA TYR A 107 -4.44 7.72 5.92
C TYR A 107 -3.40 8.84 5.92
N ASP A 108 -3.40 9.69 4.87
CA ASP A 108 -2.49 10.82 4.78
C ASP A 108 -2.66 11.79 5.94
N SER A 109 -3.90 12.10 6.33
CA SER A 109 -4.15 12.99 7.47
C SER A 109 -3.66 12.42 8.80
N ILE A 110 -3.70 11.09 8.97
CA ILE A 110 -3.14 10.42 10.15
C ILE A 110 -1.62 10.60 10.17
N ILE A 111 -0.95 10.34 9.05
CA ILE A 111 0.50 10.48 8.93
C ILE A 111 0.92 11.95 9.09
N TYR A 112 0.26 12.89 8.42
CA TYR A 112 0.52 14.33 8.56
C TYR A 112 0.24 14.86 9.96
N GLY A 113 -0.70 14.25 10.69
CA GLY A 113 -0.95 14.51 12.11
C GLY A 113 0.15 14.01 13.04
N GLY A 114 1.14 13.28 12.52
CA GLY A 114 2.25 12.72 13.29
C GLY A 114 1.90 11.42 14.02
N PHE A 115 0.77 10.80 13.69
CA PHE A 115 0.37 9.53 14.28
C PHE A 115 1.09 8.36 13.59
N LYS A 116 1.18 7.25 14.32
CA LYS A 116 1.83 6.01 13.87
C LYS A 116 0.79 5.09 13.22
N VAL A 117 1.17 4.44 12.14
CA VAL A 117 0.33 3.44 11.45
C VAL A 117 1.06 2.10 11.41
N ARG A 118 0.32 1.01 11.64
CA ARG A 118 0.80 -0.37 11.58
C ARG A 118 0.10 -1.10 10.43
N HIS A 119 0.87 -1.68 9.53
CA HIS A 119 0.39 -2.50 8.41
C HIS A 119 0.40 -3.98 8.78
N CYS A 120 -0.60 -4.39 9.56
CA CYS A 120 -0.68 -5.74 10.10
C CYS A 120 -1.04 -6.78 9.02
N PRO A 121 -0.15 -7.72 8.66
CA PRO A 121 -0.40 -8.71 7.61
C PRO A 121 -1.47 -9.75 8.00
N GLU A 122 -1.79 -9.86 9.29
CA GLU A 122 -2.84 -10.75 9.79
C GLU A 122 -4.25 -10.15 9.60
N THR A 123 -4.35 -8.86 9.27
CA THR A 123 -5.65 -8.21 9.00
C THR A 123 -6.08 -8.50 7.57
N ILE A 124 -6.77 -9.63 7.41
CA ILE A 124 -7.26 -10.09 6.10
C ILE A 124 -8.72 -9.68 5.97
N VAL A 125 -9.01 -8.95 4.89
CA VAL A 125 -10.38 -8.53 4.54
C VAL A 125 -10.71 -9.01 3.13
N THR A 126 -11.93 -9.53 2.96
CA THR A 126 -12.43 -9.90 1.63
C THR A 126 -13.22 -8.73 1.07
N THR A 127 -12.73 -8.18 -0.05
CA THR A 127 -13.41 -7.10 -0.75
C THR A 127 -14.25 -7.63 -1.90
N SER A 128 -15.26 -6.86 -2.30
CA SER A 128 -16.14 -7.27 -3.39
C SER A 128 -15.45 -7.13 -4.74
N SER A 129 -15.43 -8.20 -5.53
CA SER A 129 -14.97 -8.22 -6.93
C SER A 129 -16.04 -7.79 -7.94
N ARG A 130 -16.98 -6.93 -7.51
CA ARG A 130 -18.10 -6.46 -8.35
C ARG A 130 -17.56 -5.74 -9.60
N GLN A 131 -18.01 -6.18 -10.77
CA GLN A 131 -17.73 -5.56 -12.07
C GLN A 131 -18.74 -4.48 -12.46
N ASP A 132 -19.81 -4.31 -11.66
CA ASP A 132 -20.75 -3.19 -11.75
C ASP A 132 -20.44 -2.19 -10.62
N PRO A 133 -19.56 -1.20 -10.87
CA PRO A 133 -19.10 -0.29 -9.83
C PRO A 133 -20.18 0.72 -9.45
N ARG A 134 -20.31 1.00 -8.15
CA ARG A 134 -21.25 2.02 -7.62
C ARG A 134 -20.66 3.44 -7.64
N ALA A 135 -19.34 3.53 -7.73
CA ALA A 135 -18.62 4.78 -7.90
C ALA A 135 -18.04 4.82 -9.32
N PRO A 136 -17.90 6.00 -9.93
CA PRO A 136 -17.32 6.13 -11.26
C PRO A 136 -15.82 5.78 -11.30
N TRP A 137 -15.16 5.69 -10.14
CA TRP A 137 -13.73 5.45 -9.99
C TRP A 137 -13.44 4.42 -8.88
N GLY A 138 -12.17 4.03 -8.77
CA GLY A 138 -11.65 3.11 -7.76
C GLY A 138 -11.75 1.64 -8.15
N PHE A 139 -11.53 0.77 -7.17
CA PHE A 139 -11.22 -0.63 -7.44
C PHE A 139 -12.27 -1.35 -8.29
N GLY A 140 -13.57 -1.12 -8.05
CA GLY A 140 -14.61 -1.72 -8.89
C GLY A 140 -14.60 -1.22 -10.35
N ALA A 141 -14.26 0.06 -10.57
CA ALA A 141 -14.13 0.63 -11.91
C ALA A 141 -12.86 0.10 -12.60
N GLU A 142 -11.76 -0.03 -11.85
CA GLU A 142 -10.52 -0.65 -12.31
C GLU A 142 -10.74 -2.11 -12.71
N LEU A 143 -11.41 -2.90 -11.87
CA LEU A 143 -11.77 -4.30 -12.17
C LEU A 143 -12.59 -4.43 -13.45
N LYS A 144 -13.52 -3.50 -13.70
CA LYS A 144 -14.29 -3.47 -14.94
C LYS A 144 -13.39 -3.25 -16.15
N THR A 145 -12.50 -2.26 -16.09
CA THR A 145 -11.50 -2.01 -17.15
C THR A 145 -10.59 -3.22 -17.35
N TRP A 146 -10.12 -3.84 -16.28
CA TRP A 146 -9.21 -5.00 -16.33
C TRP A 146 -9.84 -6.25 -16.91
N ASN A 147 -11.15 -6.40 -16.74
CA ASN A 147 -11.88 -7.51 -17.35
C ASN A 147 -12.12 -7.30 -18.85
N ASP A 148 -12.31 -6.05 -19.27
CA ASP A 148 -12.60 -5.71 -20.67
C ASP A 148 -11.33 -5.66 -21.54
N GLU A 149 -10.15 -5.47 -20.94
CA GLU A 149 -8.86 -5.40 -21.62
C GLU A 149 -8.00 -6.66 -21.37
N SER A 150 -7.78 -7.46 -22.43
CA SER A 150 -7.07 -8.75 -22.34
C SER A 150 -5.55 -8.65 -22.09
N SER A 151 -4.97 -7.45 -21.97
CA SER A 151 -3.51 -7.25 -21.82
C SER A 151 -3.19 -5.89 -21.20
N ILE A 152 -3.55 -5.70 -19.93
CA ILE A 152 -3.12 -4.52 -19.19
C ILE A 152 -1.66 -4.64 -18.80
N ILE A 153 -0.88 -3.67 -19.23
CA ILE A 153 0.51 -3.50 -18.81
C ILE A 153 0.50 -2.57 -17.60
N PHE A 154 0.83 -3.10 -16.43
CA PHE A 154 1.04 -2.28 -15.24
C PHE A 154 2.46 -1.72 -15.26
N GLU A 155 2.56 -0.40 -15.29
CA GLU A 155 3.81 0.34 -15.17
C GLU A 155 3.96 0.89 -13.74
N VAL A 156 5.04 0.50 -13.08
CA VAL A 156 5.34 0.82 -11.69
C VAL A 156 6.72 1.45 -11.56
N GLU A 157 6.99 2.02 -10.39
CA GLU A 157 8.32 2.50 -10.06
C GLU A 157 9.30 1.33 -9.88
N GLY A 158 10.51 1.45 -10.46
CA GLY A 158 11.52 0.39 -10.43
C GLY A 158 12.48 0.44 -9.23
N LEU A 159 13.25 -0.62 -9.03
CA LEU A 159 14.19 -0.78 -7.91
C LEU A 159 15.13 0.43 -7.73
N LYS A 160 15.70 0.94 -8.82
CA LYS A 160 16.64 2.07 -8.79
C LYS A 160 16.03 3.33 -8.17
N ALA A 161 14.76 3.60 -8.49
CA ALA A 161 14.03 4.74 -7.99
C ALA A 161 13.67 4.56 -6.51
N LEU A 162 13.16 3.37 -6.15
CA LEU A 162 12.89 3.00 -4.76
C LEU A 162 14.14 3.17 -3.86
N LEU A 163 15.30 2.69 -4.31
CA LEU A 163 16.57 2.86 -3.59
C LEU A 163 16.97 4.33 -3.43
N GLU A 164 16.70 5.18 -4.42
CA GLU A 164 16.96 6.62 -4.28
C GLU A 164 15.96 7.31 -3.35
N ARG A 165 14.68 6.92 -3.33
CA ARG A 165 13.71 7.38 -2.32
C ARG A 165 14.18 7.06 -0.91
N LEU A 166 14.58 5.82 -0.66
CA LEU A 166 15.03 5.39 0.67
C LEU A 166 16.29 6.14 1.11
N LYS A 167 17.20 6.47 0.18
CA LYS A 167 18.34 7.36 0.47
C LYS A 167 17.89 8.78 0.83
N ILE A 168 16.86 9.31 0.17
CA ILE A 168 16.27 10.61 0.51
C ILE A 168 15.63 10.54 1.90
N TYR A 169 14.88 9.49 2.22
CA TYR A 169 14.24 9.31 3.52
C TYR A 169 15.26 9.30 4.66
N ASN A 170 16.39 8.61 4.49
CA ASN A 170 17.50 8.64 5.46
C ASN A 170 18.12 10.04 5.61
N LEU A 171 18.20 10.83 4.53
CA LEU A 171 18.68 12.21 4.61
C LEU A 171 17.66 13.13 5.29
N VAL A 172 16.37 12.91 5.06
CA VAL A 172 15.27 13.66 5.70
C VAL A 172 15.23 13.35 7.19
N GLU A 173 15.36 12.10 7.59
CA GLU A 173 15.47 11.72 8.99
C GLU A 173 16.70 12.35 9.65
N ALA A 174 17.87 12.26 9.02
CA ALA A 174 19.09 12.89 9.54
C ALA A 174 18.96 14.42 9.64
N LEU A 175 18.33 15.07 8.66
CA LEU A 175 17.97 16.48 8.73
C LEU A 175 17.02 16.75 9.90
N TYR A 176 16.01 15.90 10.08
CA TYR A 176 15.02 16.04 11.14
C TYR A 176 15.64 15.87 12.53
N LEU A 177 16.62 14.99 12.71
CA LEU A 177 17.26 14.76 14.01
C LEU A 177 18.34 15.80 14.31
N THR A 178 19.14 16.18 13.31
CA THR A 178 20.34 17.01 13.54
C THR A 178 20.14 18.49 13.21
N LYS A 179 19.11 18.83 12.44
CA LYS A 179 18.83 20.20 11.94
C LYS A 179 19.99 20.82 11.15
N THR A 180 20.81 19.99 10.51
CA THR A 180 22.05 20.44 9.83
C THR A 180 21.80 20.78 8.37
N GLN A 181 22.29 21.95 7.94
CA GLN A 181 22.20 22.41 6.54
C GLN A 181 22.75 21.40 5.54
N LYS A 182 23.86 20.72 5.89
CA LYS A 182 24.47 19.66 5.05
C LYS A 182 23.47 18.59 4.59
N PHE A 183 22.54 18.16 5.45
CA PHE A 183 21.56 17.13 5.08
C PHE A 183 20.45 17.71 4.19
N LEU A 184 20.03 18.95 4.44
CA LEU A 184 19.10 19.68 3.57
C LEU A 184 19.64 19.79 2.15
N GLU A 185 20.92 20.18 1.99
CA GLU A 185 21.54 20.31 0.67
C GLU A 185 21.61 18.98 -0.08
N ARG A 186 21.94 17.90 0.62
CA ARG A 186 22.00 16.56 0.03
C ARG A 186 20.61 16.02 -0.32
N ALA A 187 19.61 16.28 0.52
CA ALA A 187 18.23 15.88 0.28
C ALA A 187 17.66 16.62 -0.95
N SER A 188 17.85 17.95 -1.01
CA SER A 188 17.48 18.78 -2.16
C SER A 188 18.15 18.29 -3.44
N PHE A 189 19.48 18.12 -3.44
CA PHE A 189 20.22 17.65 -4.62
C PHE A 189 19.73 16.28 -5.12
N LYS A 190 19.45 15.33 -4.21
CA LYS A 190 19.01 13.99 -4.60
C LYS A 190 17.58 13.93 -5.10
N SER A 191 16.68 14.62 -4.40
CA SER A 191 15.25 14.67 -4.72
C SER A 191 14.95 15.54 -5.94
N GLY A 192 15.77 16.56 -6.19
CA GLY A 192 15.46 17.62 -7.16
C GLY A 192 14.46 18.65 -6.62
N LEU A 193 14.04 18.54 -5.34
CA LEU A 193 13.19 19.51 -4.67
C LEU A 193 14.00 20.71 -4.20
N ASP A 194 13.34 21.87 -4.17
CA ASP A 194 13.95 23.10 -3.74
C ASP A 194 14.28 23.09 -2.22
N LYS A 195 15.34 23.80 -1.82
CA LYS A 195 15.77 23.85 -0.42
C LYS A 195 14.75 24.57 0.47
N ASP A 196 14.12 25.61 -0.04
CA ASP A 196 13.11 26.37 0.71
C ASP A 196 11.86 25.50 0.90
N GLN A 197 11.45 24.77 -0.15
CA GLN A 197 10.35 23.79 -0.06
C GLN A 197 10.61 22.71 1.01
N LEU A 198 11.81 22.12 1.04
CA LEU A 198 12.17 21.14 2.06
C LEU A 198 12.26 21.75 3.47
N THR A 199 12.65 23.01 3.57
CA THR A 199 12.67 23.76 4.83
C THR A 199 11.24 24.00 5.34
N ASP A 200 10.31 24.37 4.45
CA ASP A 200 8.90 24.53 4.80
C ASP A 200 8.28 23.24 5.32
N TYR A 201 8.66 22.10 4.73
CA TYR A 201 8.16 20.79 5.19
C TYR A 201 8.60 20.48 6.61
N PHE A 202 9.84 20.81 6.93
CA PHE A 202 10.37 20.67 8.27
C PHE A 202 9.61 21.52 9.31
N LEU A 203 9.18 22.73 8.93
CA LEU A 203 8.37 23.60 9.80
C LEU A 203 6.92 23.14 9.91
N LYS A 204 6.40 22.54 8.85
CA LYS A 204 4.99 22.16 8.73
C LYS A 204 4.67 20.80 9.33
N TYR A 205 5.55 19.82 9.16
CA TYR A 205 5.24 18.42 9.49
C TYR A 205 5.87 18.00 10.83
N PRO A 206 5.10 17.37 11.72
CA PRO A 206 5.54 17.06 13.09
C PRO A 206 6.49 15.86 13.18
N THR A 207 6.66 15.10 12.10
CA THR A 207 7.51 13.91 12.06
C THR A 207 8.23 13.81 10.71
N PHE A 208 9.36 13.11 10.68
CA PHE A 208 10.05 12.82 9.41
C PHE A 208 9.22 11.89 8.52
N ASN A 209 8.34 11.04 9.07
CA ASN A 209 7.40 10.23 8.29
C ASN A 209 6.37 11.08 7.54
N ALA A 210 5.81 12.10 8.21
CA ALA A 210 4.94 13.07 7.57
C ALA A 210 5.65 13.83 6.44
N MET A 211 6.92 14.19 6.67
CA MET A 211 7.75 14.83 5.66
C MET A 211 8.05 13.87 4.49
N ASN A 212 8.39 12.62 4.75
CA ASN A 212 8.64 11.60 3.73
C ASN A 212 7.40 11.33 2.88
N LEU A 213 6.20 11.22 3.49
CA LEU A 213 4.94 11.07 2.75
C LEU A 213 4.69 12.26 1.82
N LYS A 214 4.99 13.49 2.25
CA LYS A 214 4.84 14.66 1.38
C LYS A 214 5.85 14.63 0.22
N ILE A 215 7.11 14.34 0.52
CA ILE A 215 8.18 14.21 -0.47
C ILE A 215 7.84 13.12 -1.48
N GLU A 216 7.32 11.98 -1.05
CA GLU A 216 6.89 10.87 -1.92
C GLU A 216 5.95 11.37 -3.03
N LYS A 217 4.93 12.13 -2.62
CA LYS A 217 3.94 12.72 -3.54
C LYS A 217 4.54 13.79 -4.44
N ASP A 218 5.44 14.63 -3.93
CA ASP A 218 6.12 15.61 -4.79
C ASP A 218 7.01 14.94 -5.84
N LEU A 219 7.71 13.87 -5.47
CA LEU A 219 8.53 13.10 -6.40
C LEU A 219 7.67 12.46 -7.50
N ASP A 220 6.49 11.96 -7.15
CA ASP A 220 5.52 11.42 -8.13
C ASP A 220 5.05 12.49 -9.11
N GLU A 221 4.89 13.74 -8.67
CA GLU A 221 4.47 14.89 -9.47
C GLU A 221 5.62 15.55 -10.25
N LEU A 222 6.87 15.36 -9.83
CA LEU A 222 8.05 16.02 -10.38
C LEU A 222 8.50 15.41 -11.71
N ALA A 223 8.47 16.22 -12.79
CA ALA A 223 8.88 15.77 -14.12
C ALA A 223 10.33 15.27 -14.17
N SER A 224 11.26 15.97 -13.52
CA SER A 224 12.67 15.58 -13.48
C SER A 224 12.91 14.26 -12.76
N TRP A 225 12.06 13.90 -11.77
CA TRP A 225 12.11 12.59 -11.13
C TRP A 225 11.66 11.51 -12.11
N ARG A 226 10.50 11.69 -12.76
CA ARG A 226 9.95 10.74 -13.74
C ARG A 226 10.84 10.55 -14.97
N GLU A 227 11.52 11.61 -15.42
CA GLU A 227 12.49 11.52 -16.53
C GLU A 227 13.76 10.77 -16.13
N ARG A 228 14.24 10.98 -14.89
CA ARG A 228 15.42 10.30 -14.36
C ARG A 228 15.14 8.83 -14.04
N PHE A 229 13.91 8.53 -13.65
CA PHE A 229 13.43 7.22 -13.24
C PHE A 229 12.11 6.91 -13.94
N PRO A 230 12.14 6.58 -15.25
CA PRO A 230 10.94 6.18 -15.96
C PRO A 230 10.35 4.92 -15.31
N LYS A 231 9.02 4.82 -15.36
CA LYS A 231 8.32 3.61 -14.91
C LYS A 231 8.77 2.40 -15.72
N GLN A 232 8.65 1.23 -15.11
CA GLN A 232 8.97 -0.04 -15.75
C GLN A 232 7.81 -1.04 -15.59
N ASN A 233 7.82 -2.08 -16.41
CA ASN A 233 6.84 -3.15 -16.32
C ASN A 233 6.89 -3.81 -14.92
N VAL A 234 5.71 -4.07 -14.34
CA VAL A 234 5.59 -4.63 -12.99
C VAL A 234 6.33 -5.96 -12.81
N CYS A 235 6.33 -6.85 -13.80
CA CYS A 235 7.01 -8.14 -13.70
C CYS A 235 8.53 -7.96 -13.61
N LEU A 236 9.09 -7.02 -14.37
CA LEU A 236 10.52 -6.68 -14.28
C LEU A 236 10.85 -6.03 -12.93
N ALA A 237 10.00 -5.13 -12.43
CA ALA A 237 10.21 -4.52 -11.12
C ALA A 237 10.18 -5.51 -9.97
N VAL A 238 9.24 -6.48 -10.02
CA VAL A 238 9.15 -7.56 -9.06
C VAL A 238 10.42 -8.40 -9.10
N GLN A 239 10.88 -8.83 -10.30
CA GLN A 239 12.10 -9.61 -10.43
C GLN A 239 13.33 -8.89 -9.88
N ASP A 240 13.53 -7.61 -10.24
CA ASP A 240 14.65 -6.81 -9.74
C ASP A 240 14.67 -6.74 -8.21
N LEU A 241 13.50 -6.57 -7.59
CA LEU A 241 13.34 -6.51 -6.14
C LEU A 241 13.61 -7.85 -5.46
N GLU A 242 13.12 -8.95 -6.04
CA GLU A 242 13.38 -10.31 -5.55
C GLU A 242 14.88 -10.63 -5.60
N ASP A 243 15.53 -10.33 -6.73
CA ASP A 243 16.97 -10.54 -6.92
C ASP A 243 17.77 -9.70 -5.91
N PHE A 244 17.37 -8.45 -5.66
CA PHE A 244 18.04 -7.59 -4.69
C PHE A 244 17.88 -8.07 -3.24
N LEU A 245 16.72 -8.60 -2.86
CA LEU A 245 16.42 -9.01 -1.49
C LEU A 245 16.88 -10.44 -1.15
N THR A 246 17.28 -11.22 -2.15
CA THR A 246 17.79 -12.59 -1.98
C THR A 246 19.31 -12.70 -2.05
N ASN A 247 19.99 -11.68 -2.57
CA ASN A 247 21.46 -11.55 -2.57
C ASN A 247 21.98 -10.82 -1.32
#